data_AF-A0A0F3GST2-F1
#
_entry.id   AF-A0A0F3GST2-F1
#
_cell.length_a   1.000
_cell.length_b   1.000
_cell.length_c   1.000
_cell.angle_alpha   90.00
_cell.angle_beta   90.00
_cell.angle_gamma   90.00
#
_symmetry.space_group_name_H-M   'P 1'
#
loop_
_entity.id
_entity.type
_entity.pdbx_description
1 polymer ?
#
loop_
_entity_poly.entity_id
_entity_poly.type
_entity_poly.pdbx_seq_one_letter_code
_entity_poly.pdbx_strand_id
1 'polypeptide(L)'
;MEQRNIKQRELAEMIGVMPQNLNAYMTGKRGFGKKNIARIAKALNVPEEFFYSDTTANCSRIKKARKVPLISLEKAGTWNEMVDVFQDGYAEEWLAFDASDPNAFALGVADESMVHAFKVGDIVIISPSVVPITGDFVLAKHGNSVMIRRVKILDLSVM
;
A
#
# COMPACT_ATOMS: atom_id res chain seq x y z
N MET A 1 -30.99 -3.25 -10.86
CA MET A 1 -32.17 -2.99 -11.71
C MET A 1 -32.99 -4.26 -11.90
N GLU A 2 -32.36 -5.40 -12.21
CA GLU A 2 -33.04 -6.71 -12.35
C GLU A 2 -33.78 -7.17 -11.09
N GLN A 3 -33.19 -7.00 -9.91
CA GLN A 3 -33.82 -7.36 -8.63
C GLN A 3 -35.09 -6.54 -8.30
N ARG A 4 -35.30 -5.39 -8.96
CA ARG A 4 -36.44 -4.50 -8.73
C ARG A 4 -37.43 -4.49 -9.91
N ASN A 5 -37.17 -5.25 -10.98
CA ASN A 5 -37.96 -5.28 -12.22
C ASN A 5 -38.20 -3.90 -12.87
N ILE A 6 -37.29 -2.93 -12.66
CA ILE A 6 -37.41 -1.59 -13.23
C ILE A 6 -36.64 -1.55 -14.55
N LYS A 7 -37.31 -1.12 -15.63
CA LYS A 7 -36.67 -0.92 -16.94
C LYS A 7 -35.89 0.40 -16.96
N GLN A 8 -34.80 0.45 -17.73
CA GLN A 8 -33.94 1.65 -17.82
C GLN A 8 -34.72 2.91 -18.22
N ARG A 9 -35.69 2.79 -19.13
CA ARG A 9 -36.54 3.91 -19.56
C ARG A 9 -37.38 4.47 -18.41
N GLU A 10 -37.96 3.58 -17.62
CA GLU A 10 -38.80 3.92 -16.46
C GLU A 10 -37.98 4.59 -15.37
N LEU A 11 -36.76 4.11 -15.12
CA LEU A 11 -35.82 4.77 -14.22
C LEU A 11 -35.45 6.18 -14.71
N ALA A 12 -35.25 6.37 -16.01
CA ALA A 12 -34.92 7.67 -16.59
C ALA A 12 -36.06 8.68 -16.39
N GLU A 13 -37.32 8.23 -16.55
CA GLU A 13 -38.52 9.04 -16.28
C GLU A 13 -38.64 9.39 -14.80
N MET A 14 -38.44 8.43 -13.89
CA MET A 14 -38.47 8.66 -12.44
C MET A 14 -37.44 9.68 -11.96
N ILE A 15 -36.23 9.67 -12.54
CA ILE A 15 -35.16 10.61 -12.18
C ILE A 15 -35.16 11.88 -13.02
N GLY A 16 -36.08 12.02 -13.98
CA GLY A 16 -36.22 13.19 -14.86
C GLY A 16 -34.99 13.46 -15.73
N VAL A 17 -34.36 12.41 -16.26
CA VAL A 17 -33.27 12.52 -17.24
C VAL A 17 -33.67 11.82 -18.53
N MET A 18 -33.12 12.26 -19.66
CA MET A 18 -33.33 11.54 -20.92
C MET A 18 -32.74 10.12 -20.85
N PRO A 19 -33.42 9.09 -21.41
CA PRO A 19 -32.92 7.72 -21.42
C PRO A 19 -31.50 7.58 -22.00
N GLN A 20 -31.16 8.42 -22.99
CA GLN A 20 -29.82 8.50 -23.56
C GLN A 20 -28.75 8.93 -22.55
N ASN A 21 -29.07 9.89 -21.67
CA ASN A 21 -28.16 10.33 -20.61
C ASN A 21 -27.98 9.23 -19.56
N LEU A 22 -29.05 8.52 -19.20
CA LEU A 22 -28.95 7.39 -18.29
C LEU A 22 -28.06 6.26 -18.86
N ASN A 23 -28.19 5.97 -20.16
CA ASN A 23 -27.30 5.02 -20.83
C ASN A 23 -25.83 5.48 -20.83
N ALA A 24 -25.57 6.77 -21.07
CA ALA A 24 -24.22 7.33 -20.97
C ALA A 24 -23.62 7.21 -19.55
N TYR A 25 -24.46 7.30 -18.51
CA TYR A 25 -24.02 7.09 -17.13
C TYR A 25 -23.77 5.61 -16.81
N MET A 26 -24.65 4.71 -17.26
CA MET A 26 -24.49 3.26 -17.05
C MET A 26 -23.31 2.67 -17.81
N THR A 27 -22.96 3.23 -18.97
CA THR A 27 -21.81 2.80 -19.79
C THR A 27 -20.50 3.47 -19.39
N GLY A 28 -20.50 4.31 -18.35
CA GLY A 28 -19.30 5.00 -17.85
C GLY A 28 -18.76 6.11 -18.76
N LYS A 29 -19.44 6.44 -19.87
CA LYS A 29 -19.05 7.55 -20.76
C LYS A 29 -19.18 8.92 -20.10
N ARG A 30 -20.04 9.05 -19.10
CA ARG A 30 -20.19 10.24 -18.25
C ARG A 30 -20.39 9.83 -16.80
N GLY A 31 -19.74 10.51 -15.87
CA GLY A 31 -19.95 10.30 -14.44
C GLY A 31 -21.31 10.81 -13.96
N PHE A 32 -21.83 10.22 -12.89
CA PHE A 32 -23.01 10.74 -12.21
C PHE A 32 -22.62 11.98 -11.37
N GLY A 33 -23.26 13.11 -11.62
CA GLY A 33 -23.16 14.26 -10.70
C GLY A 33 -23.88 13.96 -9.38
N LYS A 34 -23.42 14.53 -8.26
CA LYS A 34 -24.00 14.32 -6.91
C LYS A 34 -25.53 14.45 -6.86
N LYS A 35 -26.09 15.44 -7.56
CA LYS A 35 -27.55 15.65 -7.67
C LYS A 35 -28.28 14.47 -8.34
N ASN A 36 -27.67 13.85 -9.35
CA ASN A 36 -28.27 12.72 -10.05
C ASN A 36 -28.14 11.43 -9.24
N ILE A 37 -27.03 11.25 -8.51
CA ILE A 37 -26.84 10.12 -7.58
C ILE A 37 -27.97 10.08 -6.56
N ALA A 38 -28.24 11.19 -5.86
CA ALA A 38 -29.29 11.28 -4.86
C ALA A 38 -30.69 10.94 -5.44
N ARG A 39 -30.96 11.37 -6.68
CA ARG A 39 -32.23 11.08 -7.38
C ARG A 39 -32.35 9.60 -7.73
N ILE A 40 -31.28 8.97 -8.18
CA ILE A 40 -31.26 7.54 -8.53
C ILE A 40 -31.38 6.69 -7.25
N ALA A 41 -30.65 7.05 -6.19
CA ALA A 41 -30.73 6.39 -4.88
C ALA A 41 -32.16 6.38 -4.33
N LYS A 42 -32.83 7.55 -4.37
CA LYS A 42 -34.24 7.69 -3.98
C LYS A 42 -35.18 6.85 -4.85
N ALA A 43 -34.99 6.85 -6.18
CA ALA A 43 -35.82 6.09 -7.11
C ALA A 43 -35.67 4.57 -6.94
N LEU A 44 -34.47 4.10 -6.64
CA LEU A 44 -34.18 2.67 -6.44
C LEU A 44 -34.38 2.19 -5.00
N ASN A 45 -34.71 3.11 -4.08
CA ASN A 45 -34.78 2.88 -2.63
C ASN A 45 -33.52 2.15 -2.15
N VAL A 46 -32.37 2.68 -2.54
CA VAL A 46 -31.06 2.21 -2.11
C VAL A 46 -30.34 3.38 -1.45
N PRO A 47 -29.53 3.14 -0.40
CA PRO A 47 -28.72 4.19 0.18
C PRO A 47 -27.79 4.78 -0.89
N GLU A 48 -27.62 6.11 -0.87
CA GLU A 48 -26.73 6.81 -1.80
C GLU A 48 -25.28 6.32 -1.71
N GLU A 49 -24.91 5.76 -0.56
CA GLU A 49 -23.66 5.06 -0.27
C GLU A 49 -23.35 3.94 -1.28
N PHE A 50 -24.35 3.32 -1.90
CA PHE A 50 -24.14 2.28 -2.91
C PHE A 50 -23.61 2.83 -4.25
N PHE A 51 -23.80 4.12 -4.52
CA PHE A 51 -23.37 4.79 -5.75
C PHE A 51 -22.03 5.47 -5.63
N TYR A 52 -21.65 5.84 -4.41
CA TYR A 52 -20.27 6.09 -4.12
C TYR A 52 -19.62 4.71 -4.12
N SER A 53 -18.90 4.38 -5.20
CA SER A 53 -17.92 3.31 -5.15
C SER A 53 -16.89 3.75 -4.12
N ASP A 54 -17.23 3.48 -2.87
CA ASP A 54 -16.36 3.35 -1.75
C ASP A 54 -15.05 4.09 -1.97
N THR A 55 -15.06 5.40 -1.72
CA THR A 55 -13.79 6.09 -1.47
C THR A 55 -13.02 5.36 -0.34
N THR A 56 -13.67 4.45 0.40
CA THR A 56 -13.08 3.49 1.34
C THR A 56 -12.79 2.07 0.80
N ALA A 57 -13.34 1.57 -0.32
CA ALA A 57 -13.07 0.22 -0.88
C ALA A 57 -12.14 0.24 -2.09
N ASN A 58 -11.56 1.40 -2.38
CA ASN A 58 -10.20 1.48 -2.90
C ASN A 58 -9.23 2.24 -1.97
N CYS A 59 -9.58 2.41 -0.68
CA CYS A 59 -8.63 2.85 0.36
C CYS A 59 -8.27 1.75 1.36
N SER A 60 -8.43 0.47 1.02
CA SER A 60 -7.73 -0.62 1.72
C SER A 60 -6.25 -0.75 1.31
N ARG A 61 -5.74 0.15 0.45
CA ARG A 61 -4.33 0.14 0.05
C ARG A 61 -3.71 1.50 -0.26
N ILE A 62 -4.27 2.60 0.25
CA ILE A 62 -3.37 3.69 0.67
C ILE A 62 -2.90 3.25 2.04
N LYS A 63 -1.94 2.32 2.06
CA LYS A 63 -1.16 2.07 3.26
C LYS A 63 -0.76 3.48 3.75
N LYS A 64 -1.10 3.80 5.00
CA LYS A 64 -0.78 5.12 5.55
C LYS A 64 0.74 5.25 5.41
N ALA A 65 1.21 6.21 4.61
CA ALA A 65 2.63 6.48 4.50
C ALA A 65 3.15 6.72 5.93
N ARG A 66 3.91 5.76 6.43
CA ARG A 66 4.46 5.81 7.78
C ARG A 66 5.82 6.47 7.69
N LYS A 67 6.13 7.28 8.70
CA LYS A 67 7.48 7.76 8.88
C LYS A 67 8.32 6.61 9.40
N VAL A 68 9.29 6.18 8.60
CA VAL A 68 10.28 5.19 8.99
C VAL A 68 11.59 5.91 9.30
N PRO A 69 12.29 5.54 10.37
CA PRO A 69 13.56 6.16 10.72
C PRO A 69 14.65 5.71 9.74
N LEU A 70 15.43 6.66 9.22
CA LEU A 70 16.66 6.39 8.48
C LEU A 70 17.79 6.22 9.48
N ILE A 71 18.47 5.08 9.41
CA ILE A 71 19.64 4.75 10.22
C ILE A 71 20.83 4.38 9.32
N SER A 72 22.04 4.62 9.80
CA SER A 72 23.28 4.16 9.17
C SER A 72 23.59 2.69 9.46
N LEU A 73 24.46 2.09 8.64
CA LEU A 73 24.90 0.70 8.79
C LEU A 73 25.59 0.44 10.15
N GLU A 74 26.33 1.42 10.67
CA GLU A 74 27.03 1.34 11.96
C GLU A 74 26.03 1.27 13.13
N LYS A 75 24.97 2.08 13.06
CA LYS A 75 23.86 2.04 14.01
C LYS A 75 23.09 0.72 13.89
N ALA A 76 22.86 0.23 12.68
CA ALA A 76 22.27 -1.08 12.44
C ALA A 76 23.16 -2.23 12.97
N GLY A 77 24.49 -2.10 12.93
CA GLY A 77 25.44 -3.04 13.55
C GLY A 77 25.27 -3.17 15.05
N THR A 78 24.95 -2.06 15.69
CA THR A 78 24.67 -1.96 17.13
C THR A 78 23.21 -2.34 17.46
N TRP A 79 22.35 -2.49 16.45
CA TRP A 79 20.96 -2.87 16.64
C TRP A 79 20.86 -4.22 17.33
N ASN A 80 20.17 -4.24 18.46
CA ASN A 80 19.80 -5.42 19.23
C ASN A 80 18.28 -5.36 19.43
N GLU A 81 17.62 -6.48 19.72
CA GLU A 81 16.15 -6.53 19.93
C GLU A 81 15.63 -5.54 21.00
N MET A 82 16.53 -5.01 21.85
CA MET A 82 16.26 -3.99 22.87
C MET A 82 16.46 -2.52 22.41
N VAL A 83 17.03 -2.28 21.23
CA VAL A 83 17.31 -0.92 20.73
C VAL A 83 16.11 -0.40 19.95
N ASP A 84 15.40 0.55 20.54
CA ASP A 84 14.27 1.22 19.93
C ASP A 84 14.77 2.28 18.92
N VAL A 85 14.86 1.87 17.65
CA VAL A 85 15.27 2.73 16.53
C VAL A 85 14.27 3.86 16.23
N PHE A 86 13.10 3.85 16.87
CA PHE A 86 12.06 4.86 16.72
C PHE A 86 12.15 5.98 17.76
N GLN A 87 13.12 5.93 18.68
CA GLN A 87 13.33 7.03 19.63
C GLN A 87 13.89 8.28 18.93
N ASP A 88 13.37 9.45 19.34
CA ASP A 88 13.87 10.76 18.93
C ASP A 88 15.37 10.89 19.25
N GLY A 89 16.19 11.07 18.21
CA GLY A 89 17.65 11.21 18.30
C GLY A 89 18.45 10.01 17.75
N TYR A 90 17.82 8.85 17.50
CA TYR A 90 18.49 7.71 16.86
C TYR A 90 18.43 7.79 15.33
N ALA A 91 17.29 8.23 14.80
CA ALA A 91 17.04 8.45 13.39
C ALA A 91 17.79 9.70 12.89
N GLU A 92 18.51 9.56 11.77
CA GLU A 92 19.14 10.69 11.08
C GLU A 92 18.10 11.51 10.30
N GLU A 93 17.13 10.81 9.71
CA GLU A 93 16.02 11.41 8.98
C GLU A 93 14.76 10.54 9.13
N TRP A 94 13.59 11.14 8.96
CA TRP A 94 12.32 10.42 8.95
C TRP A 94 11.75 10.41 7.54
N LEU A 95 11.74 9.23 6.91
CA LEU A 95 11.28 9.07 5.54
C LEU A 95 9.82 8.61 5.51
N ALA A 96 8.99 9.26 4.69
CA ALA A 96 7.63 8.79 4.47
C ALA A 96 7.65 7.60 3.50
N PHE A 97 7.41 6.38 4.00
CA PHE A 97 7.37 5.18 3.19
C PHE A 97 6.11 4.35 3.44
N ASP A 98 5.71 3.63 2.40
CA ASP A 98 4.54 2.78 2.38
C ASP A 98 4.80 1.39 3.01
N ALA A 99 5.37 1.40 4.23
CA ALA A 99 5.71 0.19 4.95
C ALA A 99 4.47 -0.40 5.66
N SER A 100 4.13 -1.64 5.31
CA SER A 100 3.11 -2.44 6.03
C SER A 100 3.60 -2.90 7.40
N ASP A 101 4.91 -2.99 7.60
CA ASP A 101 5.51 -3.48 8.84
C ASP A 101 5.73 -2.35 9.87
N PRO A 102 5.19 -2.45 11.11
CA PRO A 102 5.41 -1.46 12.16
C PRO A 102 6.87 -1.29 12.58
N ASN A 103 7.70 -2.32 12.40
CA ASN A 103 9.10 -2.28 12.77
C ASN A 103 10.01 -1.95 11.57
N ALA A 104 9.44 -1.44 10.47
CA ALA A 104 10.22 -1.08 9.30
C ALA A 104 11.09 0.15 9.53
N PHE A 105 12.32 0.09 9.05
CA PHE A 105 13.28 1.19 9.09
C PHE A 105 13.98 1.33 7.75
N ALA A 106 14.49 2.53 7.48
CA ALA A 106 15.29 2.82 6.30
C ALA A 106 16.78 2.71 6.65
N LEU A 107 17.56 2.17 5.73
CA LEU A 107 19.00 1.99 5.87
C LEU A 107 19.72 2.61 4.68
N GLY A 108 20.69 3.48 4.97
CA GLY A 108 21.60 3.99 3.94
C GLY A 108 22.60 2.91 3.53
N VAL A 109 22.70 2.63 2.23
CA VAL A 109 23.67 1.69 1.68
C VAL A 109 25.06 2.33 1.74
N ALA A 110 25.92 1.78 2.60
CA ALA A 110 27.27 2.29 2.85
C ALA A 110 28.39 1.38 2.30
N ASP A 111 28.02 0.29 1.63
CA ASP A 111 28.96 -0.74 1.18
C ASP A 111 28.72 -1.13 -0.28
N GLU A 112 29.79 -1.49 -0.98
CA GLU A 112 29.77 -1.81 -2.41
C GLU A 112 29.47 -3.29 -2.70
N SER A 113 29.31 -4.15 -1.69
CA SER A 113 29.11 -5.60 -1.89
C SER A 113 27.86 -5.95 -2.71
N MET A 114 26.93 -5.01 -2.84
CA MET A 114 25.70 -5.16 -3.61
C MET A 114 25.56 -4.13 -4.73
N VAL A 115 26.65 -3.52 -5.22
CA VAL A 115 26.65 -2.46 -6.27
C VAL A 115 25.84 -2.80 -7.55
N HIS A 116 25.61 -4.09 -7.78
CA HIS A 116 24.87 -4.64 -8.92
C HIS A 116 23.36 -4.40 -8.78
N ALA A 117 22.88 -4.28 -7.53
CA ALA A 117 21.48 -4.06 -7.16
C ALA A 117 21.26 -2.74 -6.41
N PHE A 118 22.21 -2.34 -5.56
CA PHE A 118 22.16 -1.15 -4.70
C PHE A 118 23.49 -0.41 -4.73
N LYS A 119 23.47 0.89 -4.99
CA LYS A 119 24.67 1.74 -4.99
C LYS A 119 24.89 2.36 -3.62
N VAL A 120 26.15 2.72 -3.33
CA VAL A 120 26.47 3.53 -2.14
C VAL A 120 25.69 4.84 -2.21
N GLY A 121 24.99 5.17 -1.12
CA GLY A 121 24.10 6.32 -1.02
C GLY A 121 22.62 6.01 -1.33
N ASP A 122 22.30 4.83 -1.85
CA ASP A 122 20.90 4.40 -1.98
C ASP A 122 20.28 4.18 -0.60
N ILE A 123 18.97 4.35 -0.50
CA ILE A 123 18.21 4.09 0.72
C ILE A 123 17.35 2.86 0.50
N VAL A 124 17.52 1.86 1.36
CA VAL A 124 16.72 0.63 1.34
C VAL A 124 15.78 0.58 2.53
N ILE A 125 14.57 0.05 2.34
CA ILE A 125 13.60 -0.14 3.42
C ILE A 125 13.65 -1.59 3.87
N ILE A 126 13.91 -1.79 5.16
CA ILE A 126 13.99 -3.10 5.78
C ILE A 126 12.71 -3.33 6.58
N SER A 127 12.04 -4.45 6.34
CA SER A 127 10.82 -4.87 7.05
C SER A 127 11.10 -6.16 7.83
N PRO A 128 11.55 -6.08 9.09
CA PRO A 128 11.94 -7.26 9.88
C PRO A 128 10.80 -8.25 10.16
N SER A 129 9.53 -7.83 10.11
CA SER A 129 8.38 -8.71 10.32
C SER A 129 8.05 -9.59 9.10
N VAL A 130 8.73 -9.38 7.96
CA VAL A 130 8.53 -10.17 6.74
C VAL A 130 9.47 -11.37 6.76
N VAL A 131 8.90 -12.57 6.63
CA VAL A 131 9.68 -13.80 6.47
C VAL A 131 10.31 -13.80 5.07
N PRO A 132 11.65 -13.85 4.96
CA PRO A 132 12.30 -13.77 3.65
C PRO A 132 12.12 -15.08 2.86
N ILE A 133 12.00 -14.97 1.54
CA ILE A 133 11.99 -16.11 0.61
C ILE A 133 13.27 -16.16 -0.23
N THR A 134 13.59 -17.32 -0.79
CA THR A 134 14.75 -17.47 -1.68
C THR A 134 14.71 -16.46 -2.81
N GLY A 135 15.78 -15.66 -2.92
CA GLY A 135 15.89 -14.59 -3.90
C GLY A 135 15.73 -13.18 -3.31
N ASP A 136 15.17 -13.04 -2.12
CA ASP A 136 15.04 -11.73 -1.46
C ASP A 136 16.38 -11.18 -0.99
N PHE A 137 16.41 -9.85 -0.86
CA PHE A 137 17.51 -9.16 -0.20
C PHE A 137 17.20 -9.02 1.29
N VAL A 138 18.10 -9.55 2.10
CA VAL A 138 17.99 -9.55 3.56
C VAL A 138 19.13 -8.76 4.16
N LEU A 139 18.86 -8.13 5.29
CA LEU A 139 19.88 -7.56 6.14
C LEU A 139 20.40 -8.68 7.06
N ALA A 140 21.66 -9.09 6.87
CA ALA A 140 22.31 -10.11 7.67
C ALA A 140 23.26 -9.44 8.68
N LYS A 141 23.17 -9.86 9.95
CA LYS A 141 24.09 -9.45 11.01
C LYS A 141 25.03 -10.60 11.35
N HIS A 142 26.33 -10.31 11.39
CA HIS A 142 27.37 -11.24 11.82
C HIS A 142 28.30 -10.53 12.82
N GLY A 143 28.15 -10.85 14.10
CA GLY A 143 28.81 -10.11 15.18
C GLY A 143 28.35 -8.65 15.22
N ASN A 144 29.30 -7.71 15.13
CA ASN A 144 29.02 -6.27 15.02
C ASN A 144 28.90 -5.77 13.58
N SER A 145 29.10 -6.65 12.58
CA SER A 145 29.01 -6.28 11.18
C SER A 145 27.61 -6.58 10.63
N VAL A 146 27.06 -5.64 9.86
CA VAL A 146 25.79 -5.79 9.17
C VAL A 146 26.02 -5.64 7.68
N MET A 147 25.39 -6.49 6.88
CA MET A 147 25.59 -6.58 5.44
C MET A 147 24.29 -6.95 4.74
N ILE A 148 24.07 -6.40 3.54
CA ILE A 148 22.93 -6.75 2.70
C ILE A 148 23.33 -7.94 1.83
N ARG A 149 22.53 -9.01 1.85
CA ARG A 149 22.79 -10.23 1.08
C ARG A 149 21.52 -10.75 0.43
N ARG A 150 21.67 -11.43 -0.71
CA ARG A 150 20.57 -12.17 -1.31
C ARG A 150 20.44 -13.53 -0.65
N VAL A 151 19.30 -13.83 -0.03
CA VAL A 151 19.08 -15.10 0.64
C VAL A 151 18.83 -16.22 -0.36
N LYS A 152 19.35 -17.40 -0.06
CA LYS A 152 19.03 -18.65 -0.75
C LYS A 152 18.68 -19.69 0.30
N ILE A 153 17.39 -19.90 0.52
CA ILE A 153 16.89 -20.96 1.38
C ILE A 153 17.01 -22.25 0.57
N LEU A 154 17.87 -23.14 1.05
CA LEU A 154 17.95 -24.50 0.56
C LEU A 154 16.90 -25.28 1.34
N ASP A 155 15.82 -25.67 0.65
CA ASP A 155 14.86 -26.59 1.24
C ASP A 155 15.58 -27.93 1.43
N LEU A 156 15.93 -28.25 2.68
CA LEU A 156 16.49 -29.53 3.08
C LEU A 156 15.36 -30.58 3.17
N SER A 157 14.52 -30.66 2.15
CA SER A 157 13.63 -31.81 1.93
C SER A 157 14.33 -32.80 1.01
N VAL A 158 15.46 -33.36 1.44
CA VAL A 158 15.96 -34.63 0.88
C VAL A 158 16.59 -35.47 1.99
N MET A 159 15.84 -36.53 2.33
CA MET A 159 16.09 -37.74 3.14
C MET A 159 15.58 -37.75 4.58
#